data_AF-A0A9W8TJ15-F1
#
_entry.id   AF-A0A9W8TJ15-F1
#
_cell.length_a   1.000
_cell.length_b   1.000
_cell.length_c   1.000
_cell.angle_alpha   90.00
_cell.angle_beta   90.00
_cell.angle_gamma   90.00
#
_symmetry.space_group_name_H-M   'P 1'
#
loop_
_entity.id
_entity.type
_entity.pdbx_description
1 polymer ?
#
loop_
_entity_poly.entity_id
_entity_poly.type
_entity_poly.pdbx_seq_one_letter_code
_entity_poly.pdbx_strand_id
1 'polypeptide(L)'
;MSIPSSQKQWVVTGPGKGLDTLQYGDGEVPKVGENDVLVKFHAASLNYRDLIIPRGQYPFATQFPVVAASDGAGEVVEVGSKVSLWKKGDRVVTLFNQYAFSGLLNLITGLSHDQGSYYTFISIAEF
;
A
#
# COMPACT_ATOMS: atom_id res chain seq x y z
N MET A 1 -11.15 1.84 19.98
CA MET A 1 -9.68 1.94 20.11
C MET A 1 -9.21 3.21 19.44
N SER A 2 -8.25 3.91 20.06
CA SER A 2 -7.54 5.04 19.47
C SER A 2 -6.52 4.55 18.44
N ILE A 3 -6.32 5.31 17.38
CA ILE A 3 -5.33 5.01 16.34
C ILE A 3 -3.95 5.41 16.89
N PRO A 4 -2.94 4.52 16.83
CA PRO A 4 -1.60 4.86 17.31
C PRO A 4 -0.95 5.90 16.39
N SER A 5 0.04 6.63 16.90
CA SER A 5 0.82 7.57 16.09
C SER A 5 1.90 6.89 15.24
N SER A 6 2.24 5.63 15.58
CA SER A 6 3.27 4.84 14.89
C SER A 6 2.84 3.40 14.68
N GLN A 7 3.51 2.74 13.74
CA GLN A 7 3.25 1.38 13.31
C GLN A 7 4.54 0.69 12.89
N LYS A 8 4.51 -0.64 12.89
CA LYS A 8 5.59 -1.43 12.30
C LYS A 8 5.41 -1.55 10.79
N GLN A 9 6.52 -1.49 10.07
CA GLN A 9 6.50 -1.62 8.62
C GLN A 9 7.84 -2.16 8.10
N TRP A 10 7.75 -2.80 6.95
CA TRP A 10 8.91 -3.14 6.15
C TRP A 10 9.10 -2.08 5.06
N VAL A 11 10.31 -1.55 4.95
CA VAL A 11 10.65 -0.49 4.00
C VAL A 11 11.76 -0.99 3.08
N VAL A 12 11.56 -0.87 1.77
CA VAL A 12 12.60 -1.02 0.77
C VAL A 12 13.35 0.31 0.68
N THR A 13 14.60 0.31 1.11
CA THR A 13 15.42 1.54 1.21
C THR A 13 16.02 2.00 -0.11
N GLY A 14 16.11 1.12 -1.09
CA GLY A 14 16.65 1.44 -2.42
C GLY A 14 16.60 0.25 -3.38
N PRO A 15 16.93 0.47 -4.66
CA PRO A 15 16.95 -0.58 -5.66
C PRO A 15 18.30 -1.31 -5.72
N GLY A 16 18.31 -2.47 -6.38
CA GLY A 16 19.53 -3.14 -6.88
C GLY A 16 20.22 -4.11 -5.93
N LYS A 17 19.84 -4.17 -4.64
CA LYS A 17 20.41 -5.15 -3.69
C LYS A 17 19.41 -6.24 -3.27
N GLY A 18 18.26 -6.34 -3.94
CA GLY A 18 17.25 -7.32 -3.59
C GLY A 18 16.79 -7.16 -2.14
N LEU A 19 16.43 -8.26 -1.48
CA LEU A 19 15.83 -8.21 -0.14
C LEU A 19 16.77 -7.64 0.94
N ASP A 20 18.07 -7.47 0.66
CA ASP A 20 19.02 -6.82 1.57
C ASP A 20 18.70 -5.33 1.80
N THR A 21 17.87 -4.71 0.93
CA THR A 21 17.40 -3.33 1.15
C THR A 21 16.17 -3.24 2.04
N LEU A 22 15.59 -4.37 2.45
CA LEU A 22 14.40 -4.44 3.28
C LEU A 22 14.76 -4.21 4.75
N GLN A 23 14.15 -3.20 5.37
CA GLN A 23 14.35 -2.85 6.77
C GLN A 23 13.03 -2.88 7.52
N TYR A 24 13.02 -3.54 8.69
CA TYR A 24 11.88 -3.53 9.59
C TYR A 24 12.07 -2.46 10.66
N GLY A 25 11.04 -1.65 10.88
CA GLY A 25 11.12 -0.60 11.87
C GLY A 25 9.79 0.08 12.10
N ASP A 26 9.84 1.17 12.86
CA ASP A 26 8.71 2.05 13.10
C ASP A 26 8.54 3.05 11.96
N GLY A 27 7.30 3.43 11.69
CA GLY A 27 6.99 4.66 10.97
C GLY A 27 5.66 5.24 11.39
N GLU A 28 5.39 6.44 10.90
CA GLU A 28 4.17 7.17 11.26
C GLU A 28 2.94 6.53 10.62
N VAL A 29 1.85 6.51 11.37
CA VAL A 29 0.54 6.23 10.80
C VAL A 29 0.12 7.45 9.98
N PRO A 30 -0.23 7.29 8.69
CA PRO A 30 -0.66 8.40 7.86
C PRO A 30 -1.90 9.09 8.41
N LYS A 31 -1.98 10.42 8.26
CA LYS A 31 -3.20 11.17 8.56
C LYS A 31 -4.21 10.98 7.44
N VAL A 32 -5.47 10.83 7.81
CA VAL A 32 -6.58 10.65 6.87
C VAL A 32 -6.98 11.99 6.26
N GLY A 33 -6.85 12.13 4.94
CA GLY A 33 -7.42 13.23 4.18
C GLY A 33 -8.93 13.07 3.96
N GLU A 34 -9.57 14.08 3.39
CA GLU A 34 -11.05 14.11 3.26
C GLU A 34 -11.63 12.96 2.45
N ASN A 35 -10.88 12.38 1.51
CA ASN A 35 -11.31 11.28 0.64
C ASN A 35 -10.65 9.94 0.97
N ASP A 36 -9.85 9.87 2.03
CA ASP A 36 -9.01 8.71 2.32
C ASP A 36 -9.71 7.74 3.27
N VAL A 37 -9.28 6.48 3.22
CA VAL A 37 -9.69 5.43 4.16
C VAL A 37 -8.43 4.87 4.80
N LEU A 38 -8.37 4.87 6.14
CA LEU A 38 -7.29 4.23 6.87
C LEU A 38 -7.69 2.79 7.21
N VAL A 39 -6.85 1.85 6.79
CA VAL A 39 -7.04 0.42 6.99
C VAL A 39 -5.97 -0.11 7.91
N LYS A 40 -6.39 -0.84 8.95
CA LYS A 40 -5.53 -1.71 9.74
C LYS A 40 -5.43 -3.05 9.01
N PHE A 41 -4.26 -3.36 8.44
CA PHE A 41 -4.07 -4.67 7.82
C PHE A 41 -3.82 -5.76 8.87
N HIS A 42 -4.42 -6.92 8.61
CA HIS A 42 -4.17 -8.16 9.35
C HIS A 42 -3.27 -9.12 8.57
N ALA A 43 -3.27 -8.99 7.24
CA ALA A 43 -2.45 -9.80 6.35
C ALA A 43 -2.06 -8.96 5.11
N ALA A 44 -0.85 -9.18 4.63
CA ALA A 44 -0.38 -8.73 3.33
C ALA A 44 -0.24 -9.93 2.40
N SER A 45 -0.55 -9.78 1.11
CA SER A 45 -0.21 -10.80 0.12
C SER A 45 1.10 -10.43 -0.57
N LEU A 46 1.89 -11.46 -0.88
CA LEU A 46 3.16 -11.31 -1.56
C LEU A 46 2.98 -11.59 -3.05
N ASN A 47 3.44 -10.66 -3.85
CA ASN A 47 3.37 -10.69 -5.30
C ASN A 47 4.79 -10.65 -5.90
N TYR A 48 4.91 -10.98 -7.19
CA TYR A 48 6.19 -10.87 -7.90
C TYR A 48 6.75 -9.44 -7.90
N ARG A 49 5.89 -8.41 -7.86
CA ARG A 49 6.33 -7.01 -7.75
C ARG A 49 7.21 -6.75 -6.52
N ASP A 50 6.89 -7.40 -5.39
CA ASP A 50 7.58 -7.21 -4.11
C ASP A 50 9.00 -7.78 -4.16
N LEU A 51 9.24 -8.68 -5.11
CA LEU A 51 10.54 -9.23 -5.44
C LEU A 51 11.33 -8.35 -6.41
N ILE A 52 10.70 -7.69 -7.38
CA ILE A 52 11.41 -6.95 -8.45
C ILE A 52 11.67 -5.47 -8.12
N ILE A 53 10.88 -4.85 -7.24
CA ILE A 53 11.13 -3.50 -6.72
C ILE A 53 12.51 -3.41 -6.04
N PRO A 54 12.82 -4.21 -5.00
CA PRO A 54 14.11 -4.14 -4.33
C PRO A 54 15.29 -4.58 -5.23
N ARG A 55 15.01 -5.34 -6.30
CA ARG A 55 16.00 -5.68 -7.33
C ARG A 55 16.24 -4.58 -8.37
N GLY A 56 15.48 -3.49 -8.35
CA GLY A 56 15.57 -2.43 -9.37
C GLY A 56 15.06 -2.86 -10.75
N GLN A 57 14.20 -3.88 -10.80
CA GLN A 57 13.67 -4.48 -12.03
C GLN A 57 12.21 -4.07 -12.28
N TYR A 58 11.62 -3.25 -11.40
CA TYR A 58 10.26 -2.76 -11.59
C TYR A 58 10.22 -1.74 -12.74
N PRO A 59 9.34 -1.90 -13.75
CA PRO A 59 9.39 -1.09 -14.97
C PRO A 59 8.84 0.34 -14.79
N PHE A 60 8.20 0.63 -13.65
CA PHE A 60 7.65 1.94 -13.33
C PHE A 60 8.54 2.69 -12.35
N ALA A 61 8.51 4.02 -12.42
CA ALA A 61 9.24 4.87 -11.48
C ALA A 61 8.83 4.53 -10.04
N THR A 62 9.83 4.29 -9.19
CA THR A 62 9.63 3.99 -7.77
C THR A 62 10.43 5.01 -6.96
N GLN A 63 9.75 5.76 -6.10
CA GLN A 63 10.41 6.64 -5.15
C GLN A 63 10.80 5.85 -3.92
N PHE A 64 12.10 5.81 -3.61
CA PHE A 64 12.62 5.20 -2.39
C PHE A 64 12.87 6.27 -1.31
N PRO A 65 12.75 5.95 -0.02
CA PRO A 65 12.31 4.67 0.54
C PRO A 65 10.80 4.42 0.30
N VAL A 66 10.41 3.15 0.14
CA VAL A 66 9.01 2.76 -0.09
C VAL A 66 8.59 1.62 0.83
N VAL A 67 7.37 1.67 1.36
CA VAL A 67 6.80 0.57 2.15
C VAL A 67 6.57 -0.65 1.26
N ALA A 68 6.96 -1.83 1.75
CA ALA A 68 6.85 -3.08 1.01
C ALA A 68 5.40 -3.60 0.96
N ALA A 69 5.14 -4.51 0.00
CA ALA A 69 3.81 -5.04 -0.35
C ALA A 69 2.86 -3.98 -0.91
N SER A 70 1.81 -4.42 -1.62
CA SER A 70 0.78 -3.52 -2.18
C SER A 70 -0.65 -4.06 -2.14
N ASP A 71 -0.82 -5.28 -1.62
CA ASP A 71 -2.10 -5.93 -1.43
C ASP A 71 -2.22 -6.48 0.00
N GLY A 72 -3.45 -6.54 0.51
CA GLY A 72 -3.71 -7.12 1.82
C GLY A 72 -5.18 -7.19 2.19
N ALA A 73 -5.46 -7.68 3.39
CA ALA A 73 -6.79 -7.73 3.98
C ALA A 73 -6.78 -7.11 5.38
N GLY A 74 -7.82 -6.34 5.70
CA GLY A 74 -7.84 -5.51 6.88
C GLY A 74 -9.22 -5.02 7.30
N GLU A 75 -9.22 -4.13 8.28
CA GLU A 75 -10.40 -3.44 8.79
C GLU A 75 -10.23 -1.92 8.65
N VAL A 76 -11.26 -1.23 8.20
CA VAL A 76 -11.31 0.24 8.16
C VAL A 76 -11.34 0.79 9.59
N VAL A 77 -10.38 1.62 9.97
CA VAL A 77 -10.27 2.21 11.32
C VAL A 77 -10.65 3.69 11.38
N GLU A 78 -10.57 4.40 10.25
CA GLU A 78 -10.94 5.81 10.07
C GLU A 78 -11.26 6.09 8.59
N VAL A 79 -12.16 7.06 8.35
CA VAL A 79 -12.55 7.52 7.01
C VAL A 79 -12.57 9.03 6.96
N GLY A 80 -12.22 9.60 5.81
CA GLY A 80 -12.32 11.02 5.55
C GLY A 80 -13.76 11.51 5.47
N SER A 81 -13.96 12.82 5.66
CA SER A 81 -15.27 13.47 5.72
C SER A 81 -16.11 13.36 4.44
N LYS A 82 -15.48 13.10 3.29
CA LYS A 82 -16.14 12.97 1.97
C LYS A 82 -16.27 11.51 1.52
N VAL A 83 -15.79 10.54 2.31
CA VAL A 83 -15.95 9.11 2.00
C VAL A 83 -17.40 8.69 2.28
N SER A 84 -18.05 8.11 1.27
CA SER A 84 -19.45 7.65 1.36
C SER A 84 -19.62 6.14 1.22
N LEU A 85 -18.64 5.45 0.62
CA LEU A 85 -18.73 4.02 0.31
C LEU A 85 -18.28 3.12 1.48
N TRP A 86 -17.48 3.64 2.40
CA TRP A 86 -16.84 2.88 3.47
C TRP A 86 -17.13 3.52 4.83
N LYS A 87 -17.15 2.69 5.87
CA LYS A 87 -17.22 3.14 7.26
C LYS A 87 -16.28 2.34 8.15
N LYS A 88 -15.95 2.91 9.31
CA LYS A 88 -15.20 2.22 10.36
C LYS A 88 -15.83 0.87 10.69
N GLY A 89 -15.00 -0.17 10.79
CA GLY A 89 -15.41 -1.55 11.05
C GLY A 89 -15.66 -2.39 9.79
N ASP A 90 -15.68 -1.78 8.60
CA ASP A 90 -15.79 -2.55 7.36
C ASP A 90 -14.52 -3.38 7.15
N ARG A 91 -14.71 -4.65 6.73
CA ARG A 91 -13.63 -5.54 6.34
C ARG A 91 -13.36 -5.34 4.85
N VAL A 92 -12.10 -5.12 4.50
CA VAL A 92 -11.70 -4.76 3.14
C VAL A 92 -10.52 -5.60 2.67
N VAL A 93 -10.42 -5.76 1.35
CA VAL A 93 -9.23 -6.25 0.66
C VAL A 93 -8.74 -5.16 -0.28
N THR A 94 -7.43 -4.98 -0.36
CA THR A 94 -6.82 -4.03 -1.30
C THR A 94 -6.16 -4.77 -2.45
N LEU A 95 -6.20 -4.12 -3.61
CA LEU A 95 -5.57 -4.56 -4.85
C LEU A 95 -4.71 -3.39 -5.35
N PHE A 96 -3.48 -3.68 -5.75
CA PHE A 96 -2.51 -2.68 -6.20
C PHE A 96 -2.99 -1.98 -7.47
N ASN A 97 -3.83 -2.67 -8.25
CA ASN A 97 -4.51 -2.12 -9.40
C ASN A 97 -6.00 -2.44 -9.33
N GLN A 98 -6.80 -1.44 -8.97
CA GLN A 98 -8.26 -1.55 -8.85
C GLN A 98 -8.98 -1.73 -10.19
N TYR A 99 -8.30 -1.50 -11.32
CA TYR A 99 -8.86 -1.58 -12.67
C TYR A 99 -8.49 -2.87 -13.40
N ALA A 100 -7.61 -3.70 -12.83
CA ALA A 100 -7.24 -5.00 -13.38
C ALA A 100 -8.28 -6.07 -13.01
N PHE A 101 -9.48 -5.99 -13.59
CA PHE A 101 -10.56 -6.96 -13.35
C PHE A 101 -10.30 -8.32 -14.01
N SER A 102 -9.59 -8.34 -15.15
CA SER A 102 -9.09 -9.55 -15.85
C SER A 102 -8.21 -9.16 -17.06
N GLY A 103 -7.22 -9.96 -17.43
CA GLY A 103 -6.45 -9.80 -18.68
C GLY A 103 -5.01 -9.30 -18.52
N LEU A 104 -4.29 -9.19 -19.64
CA LEU A 104 -2.89 -8.73 -19.68
C LEU A 104 -2.83 -7.22 -19.42
N LEU A 105 -2.04 -6.78 -18.45
CA LEU A 105 -1.74 -5.36 -18.24
C LEU A 105 -0.99 -4.84 -19.47
N ASN A 106 -1.63 -4.00 -20.27
CA ASN A 106 -1.02 -3.33 -21.40
C ASN A 106 -0.58 -1.91 -21.00
N LEU A 107 0.56 -1.46 -21.53
CA LEU A 107 1.18 -0.16 -21.15
C LEU A 107 0.21 1.02 -21.22
N ILE A 108 -0.78 0.96 -22.11
CA ILE A 108 -1.79 2.00 -22.28
C ILE A 108 -2.76 2.04 -21.08
N THR A 109 -3.20 0.90 -20.56
CA THR A 109 -4.10 0.84 -19.39
C THR A 109 -3.39 1.07 -18.07
N GLY A 110 -2.09 0.75 -17.99
CA GLY A 110 -1.25 1.01 -16.83
C GLY A 110 -0.83 2.48 -16.64
N LEU A 111 -0.68 3.23 -17.74
CA LEU A 111 -0.18 4.62 -17.71
C LEU A 111 -1.27 5.70 -17.82
N SER A 112 -2.48 5.37 -18.30
CA SER A 112 -3.52 6.37 -18.58
C SER A 112 -4.28 6.87 -17.35
N HIS A 113 -4.06 6.31 -16.16
CA HIS A 113 -4.86 6.61 -14.97
C HIS A 113 -4.06 6.99 -13.71
N ASP A 114 -2.75 7.22 -13.83
CA ASP A 114 -1.88 7.68 -12.74
C ASP A 114 -1.97 9.20 -12.51
N GLN A 115 -3.19 9.74 -12.39
CA GLN A 115 -3.44 11.16 -12.06
C GLN A 115 -4.08 11.34 -10.68
N GLY A 116 -4.40 10.25 -9.99
CA GLY A 116 -4.86 10.26 -8.61
C GLY A 116 -3.84 9.53 -7.76
N SER A 117 -3.11 10.25 -6.92
CA SER A 117 -2.18 9.69 -5.94
C SER A 117 -2.91 8.83 -4.91
N TYR A 118 -3.25 7.59 -5.28
CA TYR A 118 -3.68 6.57 -4.33
C TYR A 118 -2.43 5.92 -3.75
N TYR A 119 -1.84 6.58 -2.76
CA TYR A 119 -0.83 5.93 -1.93
C TYR A 119 -1.56 4.85 -1.09
N THR A 120 -1.54 3.60 -1.55
CA THR A 120 -1.86 2.46 -0.68
C THR A 120 -0.71 2.31 0.30
N PHE A 121 -0.83 2.97 1.46
CA PHE A 121 0.06 2.70 2.59
C PHE A 121 -0.33 1.34 3.18
N ILE A 122 0.44 0.30 2.85
CA ILE A 122 0.30 -0.99 3.53
C ILE A 122 1.13 -0.97 4.79
N SER A 123 0.46 -0.66 5.88
CA SER A 123 1.01 -0.91 7.19
C SER A 123 0.55 -2.26 7.73
N ILE A 124 1.51 -3.13 8.01
CA ILE A 124 1.29 -4.30 8.87
C ILE A 124 1.34 -3.78 10.30
N ALA A 125 0.21 -3.30 10.81
CA ALA A 125 0.08 -3.02 12.22
C ALA A 125 -0.29 -4.33 12.94
N GLU A 126 0.72 -5.01 13.50
CA GLU A 126 0.49 -5.88 14.65
C GLU A 126 0.05 -5.00 15.83
N PHE A 127 -1.01 -5.41 16.53
CA PHE A 127 -1.48 -4.79 17.77
C PHE A 127 -1.34 -5.79 18.90
#